data_AF-A0A3B8L4A7-F1
#
_entry.id   AF-A0A3B8L4A7-F1
#
_cell.length_a   1.000
_cell.length_b   1.000
_cell.length_c   1.000
_cell.angle_alpha   90.00
_cell.angle_beta   90.00
_cell.angle_gamma   90.00
#
_symmetry.space_group_name_H-M   'P 1'
#
loop_
_entity.id
_entity.type
_entity.pdbx_description
1 polymer ?
#
loop_
_entity_poly.entity_id
_entity_poly.type
_entity_poly.pdbx_seq_one_letter_code
_entity_poly.pdbx_strand_id
1 'polypeptide(L)' 'AESSDTKYVICNADESEPGTFKDRMLLATLPHLVIEGMALAGLTVGATRGIIFLRHEYSIEQEALE' A
#
# COMPACT_ATOMS: atom_id res chain seq x y z
N ALA A 1 -10.38 -14.99 21.35
CA ALA A 1 -9.88 -14.42 20.09
C ALA A 1 -8.84 -15.40 19.56
N GLU A 2 -9.03 -15.95 18.37
CA GLU A 2 -8.00 -16.81 17.77
C GLU A 2 -6.72 -15.99 17.59
N SER A 3 -5.62 -16.45 18.19
CA SER A 3 -4.31 -15.86 18.00
C SER A 3 -3.79 -16.30 16.63
N SER A 4 -4.04 -15.50 15.59
CA SER A 4 -3.20 -15.56 14.39
C SER A 4 -1.86 -14.95 14.73
N ASP A 5 -0.81 -15.77 14.82
CA ASP A 5 0.56 -15.30 15.07
C ASP A 5 1.09 -14.38 13.96
N THR A 6 0.48 -14.42 12.76
CA THR A 6 0.90 -13.59 11.63
C THR A 6 -0.02 -12.39 11.47
N LYS A 7 0.57 -11.19 11.57
CA LYS A 7 -0.06 -9.91 11.25
C LYS A 7 0.39 -9.40 9.90
N TYR A 8 -0.47 -8.63 9.25
CA TYR A 8 -0.24 -8.05 7.93
C TYR A 8 -0.51 -6.55 7.95
N VAL A 9 0.19 -5.81 7.10
CA VAL A 9 -0.16 -4.44 6.73
C VAL A 9 -0.70 -4.45 5.31
N ILE A 10 -1.90 -3.90 5.12
CA ILE A 10 -2.49 -3.76 3.79
C ILE A 10 -2.56 -2.27 3.46
N CYS A 11 -1.87 -1.86 2.41
CA CYS A 11 -2.06 -0.54 1.81
C CYS A 11 -3.20 -0.66 0.79
N ASN A 12 -4.30 0.05 1.06
CA ASN A 12 -5.39 0.14 0.11
C ASN A 12 -5.05 1.22 -0.93
N ALA A 13 -4.61 0.78 -2.12
CA ALA A 13 -4.33 1.62 -3.28
C ALA A 13 -5.44 1.47 -4.35
N ASP A 14 -6.67 1.17 -3.91
CA ASP A 14 -7.87 1.16 -4.75
C ASP A 14 -8.68 2.45 -4.61
N GLU A 15 -8.08 3.54 -5.09
CA GLU A 15 -8.71 4.87 -5.09
C GLU A 15 -9.82 4.93 -6.15
N SER A 16 -11.03 4.55 -5.71
CA SER A 16 -12.21 4.29 -6.53
C SER A 16 -13.24 5.40 -6.63
N GLU A 17 -13.11 6.43 -5.80
CA GLU A 17 -14.02 7.55 -5.78
C GLU A 17 -13.84 8.43 -7.06
N PRO A 18 -14.93 8.81 -7.74
CA PRO A 18 -14.82 9.71 -8.88
C PRO A 18 -14.15 11.05 -8.52
N GLY A 19 -13.12 11.42 -9.29
CA GLY A 19 -12.40 12.68 -9.11
C GLY A 19 -11.26 12.64 -8.11
N THR A 20 -11.01 11.50 -7.43
CA THR A 20 -9.83 11.32 -6.59
C THR A 20 -8.65 10.76 -7.40
N PHE A 21 -7.47 11.35 -7.20
CA PHE A 21 -6.23 10.95 -7.89
C PHE A 21 -4.97 11.16 -7.01
N LYS A 22 -5.15 11.42 -5.71
CA LYS A 22 -4.04 11.74 -4.80
C LYS A 22 -3.17 10.51 -4.55
N ASP A 23 -3.78 9.32 -4.43
CA ASP A 23 -3.07 8.07 -4.20
C ASP A 23 -2.35 7.68 -5.48
N ARG A 24 -3.03 7.84 -6.62
CA ARG A 24 -2.44 7.68 -7.94
C ARG A 24 -1.17 8.51 -8.12
N MET A 25 -1.25 9.80 -7.81
CA MET A 25 -0.11 10.72 -7.95
C MET A 25 1.03 10.35 -6.99
N LEU A 26 0.71 9.99 -5.74
CA LEU A 26 1.71 9.57 -4.76
C LEU A 26 2.44 8.30 -5.21
N LEU A 27 1.70 7.29 -5.68
CA LEU A 27 2.26 6.02 -6.12
C LEU A 27 3.11 6.17 -7.40
N ALA A 28 2.68 7.02 -8.34
CA ALA A 28 3.44 7.26 -9.58
C ALA A 28 4.73 8.07 -9.36
N THR A 29 4.73 9.02 -8.41
CA THR A 29 5.84 9.99 -8.28
C THR A 29 6.76 9.72 -7.09
N LEU A 30 6.23 9.18 -5.99
CA LEU A 30 6.95 8.97 -4.73
C LEU A 30 6.59 7.59 -4.09
N PRO A 31 6.69 6.47 -4.83
CA PRO A 31 6.29 5.14 -4.35
C PRO A 31 7.05 4.70 -3.09
N HIS A 32 8.31 5.11 -2.95
CA HIS A 32 9.15 4.80 -1.80
C HIS A 32 8.57 5.31 -0.47
N LEU A 33 7.83 6.44 -0.47
CA LEU A 33 7.17 6.94 0.73
C LEU A 33 6.07 6.01 1.21
N VAL A 34 5.33 5.39 0.27
CA VAL A 34 4.31 4.39 0.60
C VAL A 34 4.95 3.12 1.16
N ILE A 35 6.02 2.64 0.53
CA ILE A 35 6.76 1.44 0.98
C ILE A 35 7.36 1.67 2.38
N GLU A 36 8.01 2.80 2.61
CA GLU A 36 8.58 3.16 3.91
C GLU A 36 7.49 3.27 4.98
N GLY A 37 6.38 3.95 4.67
CA GLY A 37 5.22 4.05 5.56
C GLY A 37 4.65 2.68 5.94
N MET A 38 4.56 1.76 4.98
CA MET A 38 4.14 0.37 5.23
C MET A 38 5.14 -0.38 6.12
N ALA A 39 6.44 -0.20 5.91
CA ALA A 39 7.46 -0.82 6.76
C ALA A 39 7.37 -0.31 8.20
N LEU A 40 7.21 0.99 8.40
CA LEU A 40 7.02 1.60 9.72
C LEU A 40 5.72 1.12 10.40
N ALA A 41 4.62 1.02 9.63
CA ALA A 41 3.38 0.44 10.12
C ALA A 41 3.58 -1.01 10.56
N GLY A 42 4.33 -1.79 9.77
CA GLY A 42 4.67 -3.19 10.07
C GLY A 42 5.44 -3.33 11.38
N LEU A 43 6.49 -2.53 11.56
CA LEU A 43 7.25 -2.46 12.80
C LEU A 43 6.37 -2.09 14.00
N THR A 44 5.45 -1.14 13.83
CA THR A 44 4.57 -0.65 14.90
C THR A 44 3.58 -1.70 15.36
N VAL A 45 2.97 -2.45 14.43
CA VAL A 45 1.92 -3.43 14.76
C VAL A 45 2.47 -4.85 14.97
N GLY A 46 3.75 -5.09 14.67
CA GLY A 46 4.38 -6.41 14.69
C GLY A 46 4.00 -7.28 13.50
N ALA A 47 3.83 -6.69 12.32
CA ALA A 47 3.59 -7.39 11.06
C ALA A 47 4.89 -7.51 10.26
N THR A 48 5.14 -8.70 9.71
CA THR A 48 6.32 -9.01 8.89
C THR A 48 6.00 -9.09 7.39
N ARG A 49 4.73 -8.90 7.02
CA ARG A 49 4.24 -8.95 5.65
C ARG A 49 3.38 -7.74 5.32
N GLY A 50 3.71 -7.09 4.21
CA GLY A 50 2.95 -5.98 3.63
C GLY A 50 2.35 -6.39 2.27
N ILE A 51 1.15 -5.91 1.98
CA ILE A 51 0.48 -6.10 0.69
C ILE A 51 -0.05 -4.73 0.22
N ILE A 52 0.27 -4.34 -1.01
CA ILE A 52 -0.36 -3.20 -1.67
C ILE A 52 -1.50 -3.75 -2.52
N PHE A 53 -2.73 -3.41 -2.18
CA PHE A 53 -3.90 -3.72 -2.99
C PHE A 53 -4.05 -2.64 -4.05
N LEU A 54 -3.37 -2.83 -5.19
CA LEU A 54 -3.33 -1.86 -6.28
C LEU A 54 -4.55 -2.03 -7.19
N ARG A 55 -5.18 -0.90 -7.49
CA ARG A 55 -6.22 -0.78 -8.51
C ARG A 55 -5.76 -1.30 -9.87
N HIS A 56 -6.62 -2.07 -10.55
CA HIS A 56 -6.24 -2.68 -11.84
C HIS A 56 -5.96 -1.68 -12.97
N GLU A 57 -6.52 -0.47 -12.91
CA GLU A 57 -6.26 0.60 -13.89
C GLU A 57 -4.90 1.31 -13.70
N TYR A 58 -4.16 1.02 -12.62
CA TYR A 58 -2.97 1.76 -12.22
C TYR A 58 -1.66 1.13 -12.75
N SER A 59 -1.55 1.00 -14.08
CA SER A 59 -0.40 0.33 -14.72
C SER A 59 0.92 1.08 -14.52
N ILE A 60 0.90 2.41 -14.54
CA ILE A 60 2.12 3.25 -14.38
C ILE A 60 2.61 3.18 -12.93
N GLU A 61 1.67 3.21 -11.99
CA GLU A 61 1.95 3.14 -10.56
C GLU A 61 2.47 1.75 -10.19
N GLN A 62 2.00 0.69 -10.86
CA GLN A 62 2.56 -0.65 -10.72
C GLN A 62 4.03 -0.67 -11.14
N GLU A 63 4.37 -0.13 -12.31
CA GLU A 63 5.77 -0.04 -12.77
C GLU A 63 6.65 0.77 -11.82
N ALA A 64 6.10 1.78 -11.14
CA ALA A 64 6.84 2.58 -10.17
C ALA A 64 7.09 1.85 -8.83
N LEU A 65 6.27 0.84 -8.51
CA LEU A 65 6.37 0.06 -7.26
C LEU A 65 7.29 -1.17 -7.38
N GLU A 66 7.54 -1.66 -8.59
CA GLU A 66 8.42 -2.81 -8.90
C GLU A 66 9.90 -2.41 -9.00
#